data_AF-A0A3B9D2D1-F1
#
_entry.id   AF-A0A3B9D2D1-F1
#
_cell.length_a   1.000
_cell.length_b   1.000
_cell.length_c   1.000
_cell.angle_alpha   90.00
_cell.angle_beta   90.00
_cell.angle_gamma   90.00
#
_symmetry.space_group_name_H-M   'P 1'
#
loop_
_entity.id
_entity.type
_entity.pdbx_description
1 polymer ?
#
loop_
_entity_poly.entity_id
_entity_poly.type
_entity_poly.pdbx_seq_one_letter_code
_entity_poly.pdbx_strand_id
1 'polypeptide(L)' 'MVLILFFITAGTLVQAGDRPNVVFILSDDQGWGDYGFMGHPHVKTP' A
#
# COMPACT_ATOMS: atom_id res chain seq x y z
N MET A 1 24.57 -8.80 -32.14
CA MET A 1 23.65 -9.92 -31.88
C MET A 1 23.62 -10.32 -30.41
N VAL A 2 24.75 -10.71 -29.80
CA VAL A 2 24.82 -11.10 -28.36
C VAL A 2 24.39 -9.99 -27.40
N LEU A 3 24.81 -8.74 -27.64
CA LEU A 3 24.41 -7.58 -26.84
C LEU A 3 22.90 -7.31 -26.89
N ILE A 4 22.28 -7.47 -28.06
CA ILE A 4 20.83 -7.28 -28.23
C ILE A 4 20.07 -8.34 -27.42
N LEU A 5 20.55 -9.59 -27.46
CA LEU A 5 19.96 -10.69 -26.70
C LEU A 5 20.06 -10.44 -25.18
N PHE A 6 21.19 -9.90 -24.70
CA PHE A 6 21.41 -9.56 -23.29
C PHE A 6 20.42 -8.48 -22.79
N PHE A 7 20.21 -7.42 -23.56
CA PHE A 7 19.27 -6.36 -23.21
C PHE A 7 17.81 -6.82 -23.20
N ILE A 8 17.43 -7.76 -24.07
CA ILE A 8 16.09 -8.34 -24.10
C ILE A 8 15.84 -9.20 -22.84
N THR A 9 16.80 -10.02 -22.43
CA THR A 9 16.65 -10.87 -21.23
C THR A 9 16.68 -10.09 -19.93
N ALA A 10 17.38 -8.96 -19.87
CA ALA A 10 17.41 -8.13 -18.67
C ALA A 10 16.05 -7.46 -18.37
N GLY A 11 15.28 -7.13 -19.42
CA GLY A 11 13.95 -6.51 -19.28
C GLY A 11 12.85 -7.45 -18.79
N THR A 12 13.03 -8.77 -18.92
CA THR A 12 12.00 -9.77 -18.56
C THR A 12 12.13 -10.29 -17.12
N LEU A 13 13.14 -9.88 -16.36
CA LEU A 13 13.38 -10.33 -14.99
C LEU A 13 12.54 -9.57 -13.93
N VAL A 14 11.84 -8.50 -14.33
CA VAL A 14 10.96 -7.76 -13.44
C VAL A 14 9.61 -8.49 -13.35
N GLN A 15 9.48 -9.33 -12.33
CA GLN A 15 8.21 -9.93 -11.95
C GLN A 15 7.45 -8.95 -11.05
N ALA A 16 6.20 -8.63 -11.39
CA ALA A 16 5.32 -7.91 -10.47
C ALA A 16 5.12 -8.78 -9.22
N GLY A 17 5.17 -8.16 -8.04
CA GLY A 17 4.84 -8.85 -6.79
C GLY A 17 3.41 -9.39 -6.80
N ASP A 18 3.11 -10.27 -5.84
CA ASP A 18 1.76 -10.81 -5.68
C ASP A 18 0.73 -9.68 -5.56
N ARG A 19 -0.46 -9.88 -6.13
CA ARG A 19 -1.55 -8.90 -6.03
C ARG A 19 -2.01 -8.83 -4.57
N PRO A 20 -1.84 -7.71 -3.85
CA PRO A 20 -2.27 -7.62 -2.47
C PRO A 20 -3.81 -7.59 -2.39
N ASN A 21 -4.37 -8.10 -1.29
CA ASN A 21 -5.78 -7.91 -0.98
C ASN A 21 -6.02 -6.46 -0.53
N VAL A 22 -7.14 -5.88 -0.94
CA VAL A 22 -7.56 -4.54 -0.53
C VAL A 22 -8.78 -4.65 0.37
N VAL A 23 -8.68 -4.08 1.58
CA VAL A 23 -9.79 -3.92 2.51
C VAL A 23 -10.04 -2.43 2.69
N PHE A 24 -11.21 -1.96 2.27
CA PHE A 24 -11.62 -0.58 2.39
C PHE A 24 -12.58 -0.43 3.58
N ILE A 25 -12.19 0.38 4.57
CA ILE A 25 -12.97 0.66 5.77
C ILE A 25 -13.43 2.11 5.70
N LEU A 26 -14.74 2.32 5.77
CA LEU A 26 -15.37 3.63 5.78
C LEU A 26 -16.20 3.76 7.05
N SER A 27 -15.89 4.75 7.88
CA SER A 27 -16.71 5.11 9.04
C SER A 27 -17.67 6.22 8.66
N ASP A 28 -18.87 6.16 9.21
CA ASP A 28 -19.84 7.25 9.12
C ASP A 28 -19.52 8.31 10.17
N ASP A 29 -19.64 9.59 9.80
CA ASP A 29 -19.48 10.79 10.64
C ASP A 29 -18.23 10.88 11.55
N GLN A 30 -17.19 10.07 11.33
CA GLN A 30 -16.00 10.11 12.15
C GLN A 30 -15.12 11.31 11.77
N GLY A 31 -14.91 12.21 12.73
CA GLY A 31 -14.08 13.39 12.56
C GLY A 31 -12.59 13.06 12.50
N TRP A 32 -11.81 13.98 11.92
CA TRP A 32 -10.35 13.84 11.82
C TRP A 32 -9.73 13.63 13.20
N GLY A 33 -10.07 14.47 14.19
CA GLY A 33 -9.48 14.43 15.53
C GLY A 33 -10.00 13.33 16.46
N ASP A 34 -10.92 12.48 16.00
CA ASP A 34 -11.59 11.49 16.87
C ASP A 34 -10.70 10.27 17.16
N TYR A 35 -9.59 10.11 16.44
CA TYR A 35 -8.68 8.99 16.69
C TYR A 35 -7.80 9.23 17.91
N GLY A 36 -7.61 8.18 18.72
CA GLY A 36 -6.72 8.19 19.88
C GLY A 36 -5.26 8.53 19.50
N PHE A 37 -4.79 8.07 18.33
CA PHE A 37 -3.45 8.40 17.83
C PHE A 37 -3.28 9.88 17.44
N MET A 38 -4.37 10.63 17.30
CA MET A 38 -4.35 12.08 17.09
C MET A 38 -4.40 12.86 18.41
N GLY A 39 -4.34 12.19 19.57
CA GLY A 39 -4.29 12.83 20.89
C GLY A 39 -5.66 13.15 21.49
N HIS A 40 -6.74 12.52 21.03
CA HIS A 40 -8.07 12.72 21.61
C HIS A 40 -8.06 12.35 23.12
N PRO A 41 -8.54 13.23 24.03
CA PRO A 41 -8.38 13.06 25.47
C PRO A 41 -9.14 11.87 26.06
N HIS A 42 -10.16 11.37 25.34
CA HIS A 42 -11.08 10.35 25.84
C HIS A 42 -11.29 9.15 24.90
N VAL A 43 -11.03 9.31 23.59
CA VAL A 43 -11.36 8.27 22.60
C VAL A 43 -10.18 7.30 22.51
N LYS A 44 -10.46 6.01 22.62
CA LYS A 44 -9.47 4.94 22.62
C LYS A 44 -9.66 4.06 21.39
N THR A 45 -8.92 4.38 20.32
CA THR A 45 -8.78 3.55 19.12
C THR A 45 -7.37 2.93 19.13
N PRO A 46 -7.18 1.75 19.76
CA PRO A 46 -5.87 1.10 19.85
C PRO A 46 -5.34 0.65 18.48
#